data_AF-A0A1G0W7S9-F1
#
_entry.id   AF-A0A1G0W7S9-F1
#
_cell.length_a   1.000
_cell.length_b   1.000
_cell.length_c   1.000
_cell.angle_alpha   90.00
_cell.angle_beta   90.00
_cell.angle_gamma   90.00
#
_symmetry.space_group_name_H-M   'P 1'
#
loop_
_entity.id
_entity.type
_entity.pdbx_description
1 polymer ?
#
loop_
_entity_poly.entity_id
_entity_poly.type
_entity_poly.pdbx_seq_one_letter_code
_entity_poly.pdbx_strand_id
1 'polypeptide(L)'
;MEDRFTHESKFGRGGIPKVVRSQIYKRDDYKCIYCGNSFPKDSLTIDHLIPLSAGGLNEMINFVTCCKDCNQKKADKPLNLFSIELNIDIEDLPVYGDPIIDNEKIPIQIRLLRKKLIGKYRKNEIKLSGKTAQKKLEKKFRREFWNTDEGKNLESQFSSLPGHIRVMIPEIQSYAKSEEDFCLLIEMAKSANTRNLINKRLDNFPNLFDFFEKLSNKTNDESLKKRLIQALERYKKKNKKID
;
A
#
# COMPACT_ATOMS: atom_id res chain seq x y z
N MET A 1 15.28 -6.23 -1.50
CA MET A 1 14.38 -5.16 -1.00
C MET A 1 13.01 -5.47 -1.57
N GLU A 2 12.21 -6.22 -0.81
CA GLU A 2 10.90 -6.76 -1.21
C GLU A 2 9.87 -5.67 -1.46
N ASP A 3 8.85 -5.97 -2.25
CA ASP A 3 7.71 -5.11 -2.47
C ASP A 3 7.01 -4.82 -1.12
N ARG A 4 6.70 -3.55 -0.88
CA ARG A 4 6.21 -3.06 0.43
C ARG A 4 4.76 -3.48 0.74
N PHE A 5 4.05 -4.11 -0.20
CA PHE A 5 2.63 -4.42 -0.08
C PHE A 5 2.30 -5.90 -0.35
N THR A 6 3.08 -6.58 -1.19
CA THR A 6 2.85 -7.97 -1.59
C THR A 6 3.90 -8.93 -1.07
N HIS A 7 5.11 -8.43 -0.72
CA HIS A 7 6.30 -9.25 -0.50
C HIS A 7 6.57 -10.29 -1.61
N GLU A 8 6.01 -10.09 -2.80
CA GLU A 8 6.65 -10.61 -3.99
C GLU A 8 7.90 -9.77 -4.24
N SER A 9 8.85 -10.32 -4.99
CA SER A 9 10.00 -9.54 -5.44
C SER A 9 9.48 -8.21 -5.95
N LYS A 10 10.04 -7.07 -5.51
CA LYS A 10 9.94 -5.86 -6.33
C LYS A 10 10.26 -6.33 -7.73
N PHE A 11 9.28 -6.31 -8.63
CA PHE A 11 9.60 -6.59 -10.01
C PHE A 11 10.66 -5.55 -10.32
N GLY A 12 11.90 -6.00 -10.57
CA GLY A 12 12.97 -5.10 -10.95
C GLY A 12 12.57 -4.41 -12.26
N ARG A 13 13.51 -4.07 -13.13
CA ARG A 13 13.14 -3.93 -14.54
C ARG A 13 12.81 -5.30 -15.19
N GLY A 14 12.61 -6.35 -14.40
CA GLY A 14 12.24 -7.69 -14.86
C GLY A 14 10.75 -7.77 -15.21
N GLY A 15 10.41 -8.79 -15.99
CA GLY A 15 9.03 -9.03 -16.41
C GLY A 15 8.09 -9.31 -15.24
N ILE A 16 6.82 -8.94 -15.41
CA ILE A 16 5.76 -9.19 -14.43
C ILE A 16 5.43 -10.72 -14.44
N PRO A 17 5.47 -11.42 -13.30
CA PRO A 17 5.22 -12.86 -13.22
C PRO A 17 3.85 -13.26 -13.76
N LYS A 18 3.77 -14.47 -14.32
CA LYS A 18 2.52 -15.01 -14.91
C LYS A 18 1.36 -15.08 -13.91
N VAL A 19 1.66 -15.33 -12.63
CA VAL A 19 0.65 -15.37 -11.54
C VAL A 19 0.02 -13.99 -11.36
N VAL A 20 0.85 -12.96 -11.23
CA VAL A 20 0.42 -11.56 -11.11
C VAL A 20 -0.37 -11.10 -12.33
N ARG A 21 0.10 -11.46 -13.54
CA ARG A 21 -0.67 -11.19 -14.77
C ARG A 21 -2.07 -11.78 -14.72
N SER A 22 -2.17 -13.03 -14.33
CA SER A 22 -3.47 -13.71 -14.26
C SER A 22 -4.38 -13.08 -13.18
N GLN A 23 -3.83 -12.61 -12.06
CA GLN A 23 -4.57 -11.87 -11.03
C GLN A 23 -5.10 -10.53 -11.56
N ILE A 24 -4.28 -9.75 -12.26
CA ILE A 24 -4.68 -8.46 -12.83
C ILE A 24 -5.78 -8.63 -13.89
N TYR A 25 -5.63 -9.61 -14.79
CA TYR A 25 -6.66 -9.89 -15.79
C TYR A 25 -7.98 -10.29 -15.16
N LYS A 26 -7.94 -11.14 -14.14
CA LYS A 26 -9.15 -11.55 -13.41
C LYS A 26 -9.77 -10.37 -12.66
N ARG A 27 -8.96 -9.51 -12.02
CA ARG A 27 -9.40 -8.32 -11.29
C ARG A 27 -10.14 -7.34 -12.21
N ASP A 28 -9.63 -7.14 -13.41
CA ASP A 28 -10.21 -6.19 -14.39
C ASP A 28 -11.20 -6.88 -15.34
N ASP A 29 -11.71 -8.06 -15.00
CA ASP A 29 -12.71 -8.82 -15.77
C ASP A 29 -12.32 -9.03 -17.25
N TYR A 30 -11.02 -9.23 -17.50
CA TYR A 30 -10.44 -9.40 -18.85
C TYR A 30 -10.77 -8.24 -19.82
N LYS A 31 -11.10 -7.07 -19.28
CA LYS A 31 -11.39 -5.84 -20.02
C LYS A 31 -10.18 -4.93 -20.06
N CYS A 32 -9.94 -4.32 -21.22
CA CYS A 32 -8.97 -3.24 -21.33
C CYS A 32 -9.49 -2.02 -20.55
N ILE A 33 -8.73 -1.57 -19.57
CA ILE A 33 -9.12 -0.41 -18.73
C ILE A 33 -9.23 0.89 -19.55
N TYR A 34 -8.58 0.97 -20.70
CA TYR A 34 -8.61 2.16 -21.56
C TYR A 34 -9.78 2.18 -22.53
N CYS A 35 -10.03 1.09 -23.26
CA CYS A 35 -11.08 1.06 -24.29
C CYS A 35 -12.36 0.35 -23.83
N GLY A 36 -12.40 -0.22 -22.63
CA GLY A 36 -13.56 -0.91 -22.05
C GLY A 36 -13.88 -2.29 -22.66
N ASN A 37 -13.35 -2.61 -23.84
CA ASN A 37 -13.62 -3.87 -24.55
C ASN A 37 -13.04 -5.09 -23.81
N SER A 38 -13.73 -6.23 -23.92
CA SER A 38 -13.29 -7.53 -23.38
C SER A 38 -12.40 -8.25 -24.40
N PHE A 39 -11.36 -8.95 -23.94
CA PHE A 39 -10.43 -9.66 -24.81
C PHE A 39 -10.07 -11.05 -24.28
N PRO A 40 -9.73 -12.01 -25.15
CA PRO A 40 -9.09 -13.25 -24.74
C PRO A 40 -7.79 -13.00 -23.98
N LYS A 41 -7.47 -13.87 -23.02
CA LYS A 41 -6.26 -13.77 -22.18
C LYS A 41 -4.97 -13.54 -22.97
N ASP A 42 -4.80 -14.21 -24.11
CA ASP A 42 -3.57 -14.14 -24.92
C ASP A 42 -3.46 -12.86 -25.77
N SER A 43 -4.55 -12.10 -25.85
CA SER A 43 -4.61 -10.77 -26.46
C SER A 43 -4.45 -9.64 -25.43
N LEU A 44 -4.41 -9.98 -24.14
CA LEU A 44 -4.22 -9.01 -23.06
C LEU A 44 -2.74 -8.83 -22.69
N THR A 45 -2.46 -7.63 -22.24
CA THR A 45 -1.17 -7.20 -21.71
C THR A 45 -1.40 -6.46 -20.39
N ILE A 46 -0.32 -6.18 -19.65
CA ILE A 46 -0.38 -5.25 -18.53
C ILE A 46 0.27 -3.96 -19.00
N ASP A 47 -0.35 -2.85 -18.69
CA ASP A 47 0.28 -1.54 -18.79
C ASP A 47 0.53 -0.93 -17.40
N HIS A 48 1.51 -0.02 -17.36
CA HIS A 48 1.81 0.83 -16.21
C HIS A 48 1.10 2.17 -16.37
N LEU A 49 0.10 2.46 -15.52
CA LEU A 49 -0.63 3.74 -15.54
C LEU A 49 0.32 4.94 -15.54
N ILE A 50 1.41 4.86 -14.78
CA ILE A 50 2.56 5.75 -14.86
C ILE A 50 3.72 4.97 -15.48
N PRO A 51 4.26 5.37 -16.65
CA PRO A 51 5.37 4.67 -17.29
C PRO A 51 6.58 4.49 -16.37
N LEU A 52 7.27 3.35 -16.48
CA LEU A 52 8.50 3.11 -15.71
C LEU A 52 9.62 4.12 -16.05
N SER A 53 9.69 4.57 -17.30
CA SER A 53 10.61 5.63 -17.76
C SER A 53 10.33 6.98 -17.07
N ALA A 54 9.06 7.27 -16.80
CA ALA A 54 8.61 8.43 -16.03
C ALA A 54 8.72 8.22 -14.50
N GLY A 55 9.23 7.07 -14.06
CA GLY A 55 9.45 6.72 -12.65
C GLY A 55 8.24 6.13 -11.92
N GLY A 56 7.29 5.57 -12.69
CA GLY A 56 6.22 4.75 -12.16
C GLY A 56 6.71 3.50 -11.42
N LEU A 57 5.83 2.96 -10.59
CA LEU A 57 6.11 1.77 -9.78
C LEU A 57 5.92 0.51 -10.60
N ASN A 58 6.72 -0.52 -10.33
CA ASN A 58 6.48 -1.85 -10.88
C ASN A 58 5.72 -2.70 -9.84
N GLU A 59 4.53 -2.23 -9.47
CA GLU A 59 3.69 -2.75 -8.39
C GLU A 59 2.21 -2.73 -8.84
N MET A 60 1.36 -3.55 -8.22
CA MET A 60 -0.08 -3.70 -8.57
C MET A 60 -0.85 -2.37 -8.64
N ILE A 61 -0.51 -1.42 -7.77
CA ILE A 61 -1.03 -0.05 -7.71
C ILE A 61 -0.89 0.73 -9.03
N ASN A 62 0.07 0.34 -9.84
CA ASN A 62 0.36 0.96 -11.13
C ASN A 62 -0.02 0.06 -12.31
N PHE A 63 -0.53 -1.15 -12.08
CA PHE A 63 -0.84 -2.12 -13.12
C PHE A 63 -2.31 -2.14 -13.49
N VAL A 64 -2.59 -2.16 -14.79
CA VAL A 64 -3.92 -2.34 -15.36
C VAL A 64 -3.91 -3.32 -16.53
N THR A 65 -5.02 -4.00 -16.73
CA THR A 65 -5.27 -4.81 -17.92
C THR A 65 -5.42 -3.90 -19.13
N CYS A 66 -4.69 -4.21 -20.20
CA CYS A 66 -4.65 -3.41 -21.40
C CYS A 66 -4.58 -4.30 -22.65
N CYS A 67 -5.34 -4.00 -23.70
CA CYS A 67 -5.18 -4.69 -24.99
C CYS A 67 -3.87 -4.26 -25.67
N LYS A 68 -3.38 -5.07 -26.63
CA LYS A 68 -2.13 -4.78 -27.36
C LYS A 68 -2.15 -3.41 -28.05
N ASP A 69 -3.26 -3.05 -28.68
CA ASP A 69 -3.39 -1.80 -29.43
C ASP A 69 -3.32 -0.58 -28.51
N CYS A 70 -4.09 -0.56 -27.42
CA CYS A 70 -4.03 0.54 -26.45
C CYS A 70 -2.65 0.63 -25.79
N ASN A 71 -2.04 -0.51 -25.45
CA ASN A 71 -0.73 -0.54 -24.81
C ASN A 71 0.36 0.03 -25.74
N GLN A 72 0.33 -0.38 -27.01
CA GLN A 72 1.26 0.13 -28.03
C GLN A 72 1.04 1.63 -28.31
N LYS A 73 -0.22 2.08 -28.38
CA LYS A 73 -0.55 3.51 -28.57
C LYS A 73 -0.11 4.38 -27.40
N LYS A 74 -0.22 3.85 -26.17
CA LYS A 74 0.23 4.55 -24.96
C LYS A 74 1.75 4.60 -24.90
N ALA A 75 2.43 3.47 -25.12
CA ALA A 75 3.87 3.34 -24.97
C ALA A 75 4.36 3.97 -23.64
N ASP A 76 5.30 4.92 -23.71
CA ASP A 76 5.83 5.66 -22.57
C ASP A 76 5.18 7.04 -22.37
N LYS A 77 4.08 7.33 -23.07
CA LYS A 77 3.35 8.60 -22.91
C LYS A 77 2.85 8.75 -21.48
N PRO A 78 2.97 9.96 -20.88
CA PRO A 78 2.28 10.31 -19.66
C PRO A 78 0.76 10.09 -19.81
N LEU A 79 0.13 9.56 -18.75
CA LEU A 79 -1.28 9.19 -18.77
C LEU A 79 -2.19 10.38 -19.11
N ASN A 80 -1.79 11.59 -18.71
CA ASN A 80 -2.54 12.81 -18.98
C ASN A 80 -2.60 13.23 -20.44
N LEU A 81 -1.60 12.85 -21.24
CA LEU A 81 -1.62 13.09 -22.68
C LEU A 81 -2.43 11.99 -23.36
N PHE A 82 -2.20 10.74 -22.93
CA PHE A 82 -2.89 9.59 -23.51
C PHE A 82 -4.40 9.59 -23.23
N SER A 83 -4.82 10.09 -22.06
CA SER A 83 -6.23 10.17 -21.70
C SER A 83 -7.01 11.13 -22.60
N ILE A 84 -6.38 12.21 -23.04
CA ILE A 84 -6.97 13.16 -24.00
C ILE A 84 -7.19 12.48 -25.34
N GLU A 85 -6.20 11.72 -25.83
CA GLU A 85 -6.31 10.97 -27.09
C GLU A 85 -7.46 9.95 -27.07
N LEU A 86 -7.76 9.38 -25.91
CA LEU A 86 -8.83 8.39 -25.74
C LEU A 86 -10.15 8.97 -25.23
N ASN A 87 -10.21 10.27 -24.93
CA ASN A 87 -11.36 10.92 -24.30
C ASN A 87 -11.83 10.20 -23.02
N ILE A 88 -10.88 9.88 -22.12
CA ILE A 88 -11.15 9.27 -20.81
C ILE A 88 -10.77 10.24 -19.68
N ASP A 89 -11.53 10.23 -18.58
CA ASP A 89 -11.08 10.91 -17.36
C ASP A 89 -10.04 10.05 -16.64
N ILE A 90 -8.91 10.66 -16.30
CA ILE A 90 -7.81 10.03 -15.58
C ILE A 90 -8.22 9.66 -14.15
N GLU A 91 -9.12 10.44 -13.54
CA GLU A 91 -9.59 10.22 -12.17
C GLU A 91 -10.57 9.05 -12.05
N ASP A 92 -11.19 8.66 -13.17
CA ASP A 92 -12.05 7.49 -13.30
C ASP A 92 -11.24 6.20 -13.42
N LEU A 93 -9.97 6.29 -13.79
CA LEU A 93 -9.10 5.12 -13.86
C LEU A 93 -8.87 4.55 -12.46
N PRO A 94 -8.98 3.22 -12.28
CA PRO A 94 -8.93 2.62 -10.96
C PRO A 94 -7.52 2.63 -10.37
N VAL A 95 -7.40 2.74 -9.05
CA VAL A 95 -6.17 2.46 -8.28
C VAL A 95 -6.43 1.17 -7.51
N TYR A 96 -5.57 0.16 -7.65
CA TYR A 96 -5.78 -1.15 -7.04
C TYR A 96 -4.55 -1.67 -6.32
N GLY A 97 -4.71 -2.31 -5.17
CA GLY A 97 -3.60 -2.77 -4.34
C GLY A 97 -2.90 -1.63 -3.57
N ASP A 98 -3.56 -0.49 -3.34
CA ASP A 98 -3.09 0.50 -2.37
C ASP A 98 -3.73 0.20 -1.01
N PRO A 99 -2.95 -0.12 0.03
CA PRO A 99 -3.51 -0.55 1.31
C PRO A 99 -4.29 0.54 2.06
N ILE A 100 -4.12 1.81 1.68
CA ILE A 100 -4.87 2.91 2.26
C ILE A 100 -6.18 3.08 1.48
N ILE A 101 -6.12 3.18 0.16
CA ILE A 101 -7.31 3.42 -0.67
C ILE A 101 -8.28 2.24 -0.62
N ASP A 102 -7.77 1.01 -0.64
CA ASP A 102 -8.60 -0.19 -0.75
C ASP A 102 -9.16 -0.65 0.61
N ASN A 103 -8.68 -0.10 1.73
CA ASN A 103 -9.15 -0.47 3.06
C ASN A 103 -10.34 0.41 3.48
N GLU A 104 -11.55 -0.17 3.48
CA GLU A 104 -12.78 0.52 3.85
C GLU A 104 -12.89 0.93 5.32
N LYS A 105 -12.11 0.27 6.20
CA LYS A 105 -12.08 0.60 7.62
C LYS A 105 -11.27 1.88 7.92
N ILE A 106 -10.49 2.36 6.95
CA ILE A 106 -9.75 3.63 7.08
C ILE A 106 -10.70 4.80 6.77
N PRO A 107 -10.66 5.91 7.54
CA PRO A 107 -11.52 7.06 7.31
C PRO A 107 -11.46 7.59 5.86
N ILE A 108 -12.63 7.85 5.27
CA ILE A 108 -12.79 8.19 3.84
C ILE A 108 -11.94 9.39 3.41
N GLN A 109 -11.82 10.42 4.25
CA GLN A 109 -11.02 11.61 4.03
C GLN A 109 -9.52 11.29 3.84
N ILE A 110 -8.99 10.29 4.57
CA ILE A 110 -7.62 9.82 4.43
C ILE A 110 -7.45 9.07 3.09
N ARG A 111 -8.44 8.24 2.74
CA ARG A 111 -8.47 7.51 1.45
C ARG A 111 -8.52 8.48 0.27
N LEU A 112 -9.35 9.52 0.36
CA LEU A 112 -9.48 10.58 -0.65
C LEU A 112 -8.19 11.40 -0.80
N LEU A 113 -7.53 11.73 0.31
CA LEU A 113 -6.22 12.38 0.28
C LEU A 113 -5.19 11.53 -0.48
N ARG A 114 -5.15 10.21 -0.19
CA ARG A 114 -4.26 9.28 -0.87
C ARG A 114 -4.59 9.16 -2.35
N LYS A 115 -5.87 9.06 -2.72
CA LYS A 115 -6.35 9.03 -4.12
C LYS A 115 -5.95 10.31 -4.86
N LYS A 116 -6.20 11.49 -4.28
CA LYS A 116 -5.84 12.79 -4.87
C LYS A 116 -4.35 12.90 -5.14
N LEU A 117 -3.51 12.44 -4.21
CA LEU A 117 -2.06 12.46 -4.41
C LEU A 117 -1.65 11.60 -5.61
N ILE A 118 -2.22 10.39 -5.77
CA ILE A 118 -1.98 9.52 -6.93
C ILE A 118 -2.51 10.13 -8.22
N GLY A 119 -3.67 10.82 -8.18
CA GLY A 119 -4.20 11.58 -9.31
C GLY A 119 -3.21 12.62 -9.83
N LYS A 120 -2.59 13.41 -8.93
CA LYS A 120 -1.51 14.37 -9.31
C LYS A 120 -0.32 13.71 -10.00
N TYR A 121 -0.01 12.46 -9.65
CA TYR A 121 1.04 11.67 -10.32
C TYR A 121 0.67 11.27 -11.73
N ARG A 122 -0.55 10.75 -11.89
CA ARG A 122 -1.10 10.38 -13.21
C ARG A 122 -1.21 11.59 -14.14
N LYS A 123 -1.52 12.76 -13.57
CA LYS A 123 -1.56 14.05 -14.26
C LYS A 123 -0.19 14.65 -14.58
N ASN A 124 0.90 14.00 -14.14
CA ASN A 124 2.27 14.49 -14.28
C ASN A 124 2.52 15.87 -13.61
N GLU A 125 1.63 16.31 -12.70
CA GLU A 125 1.82 17.53 -11.89
C GLU A 125 2.93 17.33 -10.86
N ILE A 126 3.17 16.08 -10.47
CA ILE A 126 4.22 15.70 -9.55
C ILE A 126 5.06 14.58 -10.16
N LYS A 127 6.39 14.73 -10.10
CA LYS A 127 7.35 13.71 -10.54
C LYS A 127 7.84 12.84 -9.39
N LEU A 128 7.85 11.52 -9.60
CA LEU A 128 8.56 10.54 -8.79
C LEU A 128 9.47 9.77 -9.70
N SER A 129 10.75 9.78 -9.39
CA SER A 129 11.72 9.01 -10.14
C SER A 129 12.63 8.22 -9.21
N GLY A 130 13.10 7.09 -9.75
CA GLY A 130 14.08 6.21 -9.13
C GLY A 130 13.51 5.21 -8.13
N LYS A 131 14.39 4.36 -7.60
CA LYS A 131 14.10 3.25 -6.67
C LYS A 131 13.38 3.67 -5.37
N THR A 132 13.22 4.97 -5.13
CA THR A 132 12.60 5.58 -3.94
C THR A 132 11.27 6.29 -4.22
N ALA A 133 10.72 6.18 -5.44
CA ALA A 133 9.44 6.77 -5.83
C ALA A 133 8.35 6.58 -4.75
N GLN A 134 8.24 5.35 -4.28
CA GLN A 134 7.27 4.93 -3.31
C GLN A 134 7.46 5.57 -1.91
N LYS A 135 8.72 5.76 -1.48
CA LYS A 135 9.05 6.47 -0.23
C LYS A 135 8.75 7.97 -0.33
N LYS A 136 8.95 8.55 -1.52
CA LYS A 136 8.66 9.96 -1.78
C LYS A 136 7.14 10.21 -1.83
N LEU A 137 6.35 9.29 -2.42
CA LEU A 137 4.88 9.32 -2.36
C LEU A 137 4.41 9.32 -0.90
N GLU A 138 4.92 8.36 -0.12
CA GLU A 138 4.64 8.23 1.30
C GLU A 138 5.00 9.51 2.09
N LYS A 139 6.16 10.11 1.82
CA LYS A 139 6.59 11.36 2.45
C LYS A 139 5.66 12.52 2.12
N LYS A 140 5.16 12.61 0.89
CA LYS A 140 4.20 13.66 0.49
C LYS A 140 2.86 13.47 1.16
N PHE A 141 2.33 12.25 1.12
CA PHE A 141 1.10 11.88 1.82
C PHE A 141 1.17 12.27 3.31
N ARG A 142 2.24 11.92 4.00
CA ARG A 142 2.45 12.27 5.41
C ARG A 142 2.44 13.78 5.68
N ARG A 143 3.06 14.57 4.81
CA ARG A 143 3.11 16.03 4.96
C ARG A 143 1.72 16.65 4.80
N GLU A 144 0.96 16.19 3.82
CA GLU A 144 -0.40 16.68 3.59
C GLU A 144 -1.37 16.20 4.68
N PHE A 145 -1.17 14.97 5.19
CA PHE A 145 -2.00 14.37 6.23
C PHE A 145 -2.03 15.19 7.53
N TRP A 146 -0.90 15.70 8.01
CA TRP A 146 -0.87 16.47 9.27
C TRP A 146 -1.62 17.81 9.21
N ASN A 147 -1.96 18.30 8.02
CA ASN A 147 -2.76 19.51 7.87
C ASN A 147 -4.28 19.25 7.97
N THR A 148 -4.70 17.98 7.93
CA THR A 148 -6.10 17.56 8.11
C THR A 148 -6.50 17.57 9.58
N ASP A 149 -7.81 17.58 9.85
CA ASP A 149 -8.32 17.55 11.22
C ASP A 149 -8.01 16.22 11.91
N GLU A 150 -8.02 15.10 11.17
CA GLU A 150 -7.57 13.80 11.65
C GLU A 150 -6.10 13.83 12.07
N GLY A 151 -5.25 14.44 11.23
CA GLY A 151 -3.83 14.62 11.53
C GLY A 151 -3.64 15.41 12.82
N LYS A 152 -4.29 16.56 12.96
CA LYS A 152 -4.19 17.40 14.17
C LYS A 152 -4.71 16.66 15.42
N ASN A 153 -5.82 15.92 15.30
CA ASN A 153 -6.38 15.15 16.40
C ASN A 153 -5.41 14.04 16.88
N LEU A 154 -4.82 13.30 15.94
CA LEU A 154 -3.82 12.27 16.27
C LEU A 154 -2.55 12.85 16.89
N GLU A 155 -2.13 14.05 16.48
CA GLU A 155 -1.00 14.76 17.09
C GLU A 155 -1.28 15.13 18.54
N SER A 156 -2.49 15.58 18.85
CA SER A 156 -2.94 15.85 20.22
C SER A 156 -3.02 14.58 21.06
N GLN A 157 -3.70 13.54 20.55
CA GLN A 157 -3.96 12.30 21.28
C GLN A 157 -2.70 11.46 21.53
N PHE A 158 -1.75 11.45 20.57
CA PHE A 158 -0.57 10.59 20.60
C PHE A 158 0.74 11.38 20.51
N SER A 159 0.81 12.52 21.20
CA SER A 159 1.94 13.46 21.17
C SER A 159 3.30 12.82 21.49
N SER A 160 3.34 11.77 22.30
CA SER A 160 4.55 11.02 22.66
C SER A 160 5.09 10.12 21.54
N LEU A 161 4.31 9.84 20.49
CA LEU A 161 4.70 8.97 19.39
C LEU A 161 5.37 9.76 18.25
N PRO A 162 6.39 9.19 17.58
CA PRO A 162 6.98 9.81 16.40
C PRO A 162 5.95 9.98 15.27
N GLY A 163 6.01 11.08 14.51
CA GLY A 163 5.02 11.35 13.45
C GLY A 163 4.92 10.27 12.36
N HIS A 164 6.00 9.54 12.09
CA HIS A 164 5.97 8.41 11.14
C HIS A 164 5.19 7.18 11.64
N ILE A 165 4.94 7.10 12.95
CA ILE A 165 4.10 6.10 13.62
C ILE A 165 2.68 6.61 13.69
N ARG A 166 2.50 7.89 14.08
CA ARG A 166 1.16 8.48 14.20
C ARG A 166 0.36 8.42 12.90
N VAL A 167 1.00 8.59 11.74
CA VAL A 167 0.32 8.45 10.44
C VAL A 167 -0.22 7.04 10.15
N MET A 168 0.32 6.01 10.81
CA MET A 168 -0.15 4.64 10.69
C MET A 168 -1.25 4.29 11.70
N ILE A 169 -1.54 5.18 12.66
CA ILE A 169 -2.55 4.92 13.69
C ILE A 169 -3.92 4.58 13.09
N PRO A 170 -4.45 5.29 12.08
CA PRO A 170 -5.74 4.93 11.49
C PRO A 170 -5.76 3.50 10.95
N GLU A 171 -4.68 3.11 10.26
CA GLU A 171 -4.50 1.74 9.75
C GLU A 171 -4.41 0.73 10.91
N ILE A 172 -3.60 1.01 11.94
CA ILE A 172 -3.45 0.15 13.12
C ILE A 172 -4.76 -0.01 13.89
N GLN A 173 -5.50 1.08 14.11
CA GLN A 173 -6.81 1.06 14.77
C GLN A 173 -7.82 0.24 13.97
N SER A 174 -7.73 0.25 12.63
CA SER A 174 -8.62 -0.57 11.79
C SER A 174 -8.43 -2.09 11.96
N TYR A 175 -7.27 -2.51 12.48
CA TYR A 175 -6.92 -3.92 12.66
C TYR A 175 -6.86 -4.37 14.12
N ALA A 176 -6.52 -3.48 15.04
CA ALA A 176 -6.42 -3.78 16.47
C ALA A 176 -7.81 -4.12 17.05
N LYS A 177 -7.95 -5.31 17.64
CA LYS A 177 -9.20 -5.75 18.28
C LYS A 177 -9.23 -5.42 19.78
N SER A 178 -8.08 -5.09 20.34
CA SER A 178 -7.88 -4.80 21.76
C SER A 178 -6.82 -3.70 21.94
N GLU A 179 -6.75 -3.11 23.14
CA GLU A 179 -5.73 -2.11 23.45
C GLU A 179 -4.31 -2.73 23.42
N GLU A 180 -4.21 -4.01 23.75
CA GLU A 180 -2.95 -4.76 23.72
C GLU A 180 -2.49 -5.01 22.28
N ASP A 181 -3.41 -5.36 21.37
CA ASP A 181 -3.13 -5.45 19.93
C ASP A 181 -2.65 -4.09 19.39
N PHE A 182 -3.32 -3.01 19.80
CA PHE A 182 -2.94 -1.66 19.43
C PHE A 182 -1.50 -1.36 19.87
N CYS A 183 -1.17 -1.57 21.15
CA CYS A 183 0.19 -1.36 21.65
C CYS A 183 1.24 -2.20 20.90
N LEU A 184 0.93 -3.47 20.62
CA LEU A 184 1.82 -4.37 19.90
C LEU A 184 2.07 -3.89 18.47
N LEU A 185 1.03 -3.53 17.75
CA LEU A 185 1.11 -3.01 16.38
C LEU A 185 1.86 -1.66 16.33
N ILE A 186 1.70 -0.80 17.33
CA ILE A 186 2.45 0.46 17.46
C ILE A 186 3.95 0.20 17.64
N GLU A 187 4.33 -0.74 18.50
CA GLU A 187 5.75 -1.12 18.65
C GLU A 187 6.31 -1.72 17.36
N MET A 188 5.52 -2.53 16.65
CA MET A 188 5.90 -3.05 15.34
C MET A 188 6.02 -1.96 14.29
N ALA A 189 5.22 -0.89 14.37
CA ALA A 189 5.33 0.21 13.45
C ALA A 189 6.68 0.97 13.56
N LYS A 190 7.40 0.86 14.68
CA LYS A 190 8.68 1.56 14.91
C LYS A 190 9.81 1.11 13.99
N SER A 191 9.83 -0.16 13.56
CA SER A 191 10.82 -0.65 12.59
C SER A 191 10.25 -0.68 11.17
N ALA A 192 11.10 -0.29 10.21
CA ALA A 192 10.74 -0.34 8.79
C ALA A 192 10.51 -1.77 8.28
N ASN A 193 11.16 -2.76 8.88
CA ASN A 193 11.05 -4.16 8.47
C ASN A 193 9.74 -4.79 8.97
N THR A 194 9.28 -4.42 10.16
CA THR A 194 8.06 -4.94 10.80
C THR A 194 6.79 -4.23 10.36
N ARG A 195 6.86 -2.95 9.96
CA ARG A 195 5.72 -2.24 9.35
C ARG A 195 5.10 -2.99 8.18
N ASN A 196 5.91 -3.68 7.38
CA ASN A 196 5.43 -4.43 6.22
C ASN A 196 4.59 -5.67 6.61
N LEU A 197 4.75 -6.18 7.85
CA LEU A 197 4.00 -7.36 8.34
C LEU A 197 2.57 -7.01 8.77
N ILE A 198 2.32 -5.77 9.19
CA ILE A 198 1.00 -5.26 9.57
C ILE A 198 0.04 -5.36 8.37
N ASN A 199 0.53 -5.10 7.16
CA ASN A 199 -0.31 -5.04 5.96
C ASN A 199 -0.52 -6.40 5.32
N LYS A 200 0.34 -7.39 5.62
CA LYS A 200 0.33 -8.68 4.92
C LYS A 200 -0.77 -9.63 5.41
N ARG A 201 -1.40 -9.38 6.58
CA ARG A 201 -1.87 -10.53 7.36
C ARG A 201 -2.82 -10.29 8.55
N LEU A 202 -3.25 -9.08 8.86
CA LEU A 202 -4.07 -8.86 10.07
C LEU A 202 -5.53 -9.31 9.93
N ASP A 203 -6.08 -9.31 8.71
CA ASP A 203 -7.42 -9.86 8.49
C ASP A 203 -7.49 -11.40 8.66
N ASN A 204 -6.34 -12.09 8.59
CA ASN A 204 -6.26 -13.57 8.63
C ASN A 204 -5.68 -14.15 9.92
N PHE A 205 -5.37 -13.33 10.93
CA PHE A 205 -4.83 -13.83 12.20
C PHE A 205 -5.87 -13.69 13.32
N PRO A 206 -6.55 -14.80 13.69
CA PRO A 206 -7.44 -14.78 14.84
C PRO A 206 -6.68 -14.52 16.15
N ASN A 207 -5.37 -14.84 16.21
CA ASN A 207 -4.53 -14.65 17.37
C ASN A 207 -3.20 -13.95 17.01
N LEU A 208 -3.12 -12.65 17.26
CA LEU A 208 -1.92 -11.84 17.00
C LEU A 208 -0.72 -12.26 17.86
N PHE A 209 -0.99 -12.62 19.12
CA PHE A 209 0.02 -13.08 20.06
C PHE A 209 0.81 -14.27 19.50
N ASP A 210 0.11 -15.28 19.00
CA ASP A 210 0.70 -16.52 18.49
C ASP A 210 1.58 -16.29 17.25
N PHE A 211 1.17 -15.37 16.38
CA PHE A 211 1.96 -14.94 15.23
C PHE A 211 3.27 -14.26 15.66
N PHE A 212 3.18 -13.33 16.62
CA PHE A 212 4.33 -12.55 17.06
C PHE A 212 5.29 -13.36 17.94
N GLU A 213 4.81 -14.33 18.72
CA GLU A 213 5.65 -15.28 19.45
C GLU A 213 6.44 -16.18 18.49
N LYS A 214 5.79 -16.69 17.43
CA LYS A 214 6.47 -17.42 16.36
C LYS A 214 7.50 -16.55 15.64
N LEU A 215 7.21 -15.26 15.44
CA LEU A 215 8.13 -14.31 14.82
C LEU A 215 9.34 -14.02 15.73
N SER A 216 9.13 -13.81 17.03
CA SER A 216 10.23 -13.55 17.97
C SER A 216 11.17 -14.74 18.09
N ASN A 217 10.65 -15.96 17.97
CA ASN A 217 11.45 -17.18 18.03
C ASN A 217 12.25 -17.45 16.75
N LYS A 218 11.81 -16.92 15.61
CA LYS A 218 12.45 -17.14 14.30
C LYS A 218 13.38 -16.00 13.85
N THR A 219 13.28 -14.82 14.46
CA THR A 219 14.08 -13.66 14.04
C THR A 219 15.49 -13.71 14.59
N ASN A 220 16.49 -13.44 13.73
CA ASN A 220 17.89 -13.27 14.14
C ASN A 220 18.24 -11.82 14.52
N ASP A 221 17.28 -10.88 14.41
CA ASP A 221 17.44 -9.49 14.86
C ASP A 221 17.13 -9.38 16.36
N GLU A 222 18.18 -9.33 17.19
CA GLU A 222 18.09 -9.26 18.66
C GLU A 222 17.36 -8.00 19.16
N SER A 223 17.47 -6.88 18.43
CA SER A 223 16.78 -5.64 18.77
C SER A 223 15.27 -5.78 18.57
N LEU A 224 14.86 -6.43 17.47
CA LEU A 224 13.46 -6.77 17.19
C LEU A 224 12.92 -7.80 18.18
N LYS A 225 13.68 -8.87 18.45
CA LYS A 225 13.33 -9.91 19.40
C LYS A 225 13.03 -9.34 20.79
N LYS A 226 13.91 -8.47 21.29
CA LYS A 226 13.72 -7.79 22.58
C LYS A 226 12.44 -6.93 22.61
N ARG A 227 12.15 -6.18 21.54
CA ARG A 227 10.92 -5.37 21.44
C ARG A 227 9.66 -6.23 21.41
N LEU A 228 9.68 -7.33 20.63
CA LEU A 228 8.57 -8.28 20.55
C LEU A 228 8.29 -8.90 21.92
N ILE A 229 9.32 -9.39 22.61
CA ILE A 229 9.20 -9.99 23.95
C ILE A 229 8.59 -8.97 24.92
N GLN A 230 9.11 -7.74 24.98
CA GLN A 230 8.57 -6.70 25.87
C GLN A 230 7.11 -6.36 25.56
N ALA A 231 6.71 -6.34 24.29
CA ALA A 231 5.32 -6.10 23.91
C ALA A 231 4.41 -7.30 24.27
N LEU A 232 4.86 -8.53 24.05
CA LEU A 232 4.14 -9.76 24.45
C LEU A 232 4.01 -9.89 25.98
N GLU A 233 5.03 -9.48 26.74
CA GLU A 233 4.97 -9.44 28.21
C GLU A 233 3.91 -8.46 28.70
N ARG A 234 3.80 -7.28 28.09
CA ARG A 234 2.73 -6.31 28.39
C ARG A 234 1.34 -6.90 28.07
N TYR A 235 1.19 -7.57 26.94
CA TYR A 235 -0.03 -8.30 26.56
C TYR A 235 -0.41 -9.37 27.60
N LYS A 236 0.55 -10.23 27.99
CA LYS A 236 0.35 -11.28 29.01
C LYS A 236 -0.05 -10.70 30.36
N LYS A 237 0.59 -9.61 30.79
CA LYS A 237 0.33 -8.97 32.10
C LYS A 237 -1.07 -8.35 32.20
N LYS A 238 -1.64 -7.89 31.08
CA LYS A 238 -2.98 -7.29 31.05
C LYS A 238 -4.09 -8.34 30.94
N ASN A 239 -3.87 -9.42 30.19
CA ASN A 239 -4.81 -10.56 30.15
C ASN A 239 -4.82 -11.39 31.44
N LYS A 240 -3.70 -11.48 32.18
CA LYS A 240 -3.66 -12.11 33.52
C LYS A 240 -4.44 -11.36 34.62
N LYS A 241 -5.00 -10.19 34.33
CA LYS A 241 -5.87 -9.46 35.27
C LYS A 241 -7.36 -9.79 35.09
N ILE A 242 -7.70 -10.73 34.21
CA ILE A 242 -9.08 -11.11 33.87
C ILE A 242 -9.39 -12.56 34.30
N ASP A 243 -8.40 -13.30 34.81
CA ASP A 243 -8.56 -14.65 35.41
C ASP A 243 -8.43 -14.59 36.94
#